data_AF-A0A090SXW7-F1
#
_entry.id   AF-A0A090SXW7-F1
#
_cell.length_a   1.000
_cell.length_b   1.000
_cell.length_c   1.000
_cell.angle_alpha   90.00
_cell.angle_beta   90.00
_cell.angle_gamma   90.00
#
_symmetry.space_group_name_H-M   'P 1'
#
loop_
_entity.id
_entity.type
_entity.pdbx_description
1 polymer ?
#
loop_
_entity_poly.entity_id
_entity_poly.type
_entity_poly.pdbx_seq_one_letter_code
_entity_poly.pdbx_strand_id
1 'polypeptide(L)'
;MDLSYLITPFFAWLITGCAKFAINTIKSRRLAFDLIGYGGMPSNHSAIVSSATAIITFKEGLDSPALVVALALASLSCSMQTA
;
A
#
# COMPACT_ATOMS: atom_id res chain seq x y z
N MET A 1 -6.74 4.48 -20.76
CA MET A 1 -6.45 4.21 -19.33
C MET A 1 -5.34 5.17 -18.95
N ASP A 2 -5.63 6.15 -18.09
CA ASP A 2 -4.59 7.09 -17.68
C ASP A 2 -3.46 6.37 -16.93
N LEU A 3 -2.22 6.70 -17.28
CA LEU A 3 -1.02 6.15 -16.65
C LEU A 3 -1.03 6.33 -15.11
N SER A 4 -1.75 7.35 -14.63
CA SER A 4 -1.95 7.65 -13.21
C SER A 4 -2.46 6.45 -12.40
N TYR A 5 -3.36 5.64 -12.95
CA TYR A 5 -3.91 4.47 -12.23
C TYR A 5 -2.86 3.38 -11.94
N LEU A 6 -1.82 3.30 -12.75
CA LEU A 6 -0.70 2.36 -12.56
C LEU A 6 0.41 2.97 -11.70
N ILE A 7 0.68 4.25 -11.93
CA ILE A 7 1.76 4.99 -11.26
C ILE A 7 1.46 5.19 -9.78
N THR A 8 0.24 5.56 -9.41
CA THR A 8 -0.11 5.84 -8.01
C THR A 8 0.13 4.66 -7.06
N PRO A 9 -0.40 3.44 -7.32
CA PRO A 9 -0.13 2.30 -6.45
C PRO A 9 1.35 1.87 -6.48
N PHE A 10 2.05 2.04 -7.60
CA PHE A 10 3.47 1.75 -7.71
C PHE A 10 4.33 2.68 -6.83
N PHE A 11 4.04 3.99 -6.85
CA PHE A 11 4.71 4.95 -5.99
C PHE A 11 4.36 4.75 -4.51
N ALA A 12 3.09 4.43 -4.20
CA ALA A 12 2.69 4.11 -2.83
C ALA A 12 3.42 2.87 -2.30
N TRP A 13 3.59 1.83 -3.13
CA TRP A 13 4.41 0.66 -2.81
C TRP A 13 5.88 1.04 -2.56
N LEU A 14 6.47 1.82 -3.46
CA LEU A 14 7.87 2.22 -3.36
C LEU A 14 8.12 3.05 -2.10
N ILE A 15 7.27 4.05 -1.83
CA ILE A 15 7.38 4.92 -0.64
C ILE A 15 7.21 4.09 0.64
N THR A 16 6.22 3.21 0.68
CA THR A 16 5.94 2.38 1.87
C THR A 16 7.06 1.35 2.09
N GLY A 17 7.60 0.77 1.02
CA GLY A 17 8.76 -0.12 1.07
C GLY A 17 10.02 0.59 1.56
N CYS A 18 10.30 1.78 1.03
CA CYS A 18 11.41 2.63 1.47
C CYS A 18 11.26 3.04 2.95
N ALA A 19 10.06 3.47 3.37
CA ALA A 19 9.78 3.82 4.74
C ALA A 19 9.97 2.62 5.69
N LYS A 20 9.50 1.44 5.29
CA LYS A 20 9.70 0.20 6.05
C LYS A 20 11.17 -0.15 6.20
N PHE A 21 11.93 -0.08 5.11
CA PHE A 21 13.36 -0.33 5.12
C PHE A 21 14.10 0.67 6.03
N ALA A 22 13.76 1.95 5.96
CA ALA A 22 14.34 2.99 6.82
C ALA A 22 14.01 2.75 8.30
N ILE A 23 12.75 2.51 8.65
CA ILE A 23 12.31 2.24 10.03
C ILE A 23 13.02 1.01 10.59
N ASN A 24 13.10 -0.09 9.81
CA ASN A 24 13.74 -1.32 10.27
C ASN A 24 15.26 -1.17 10.42
N THR A 25 15.89 -0.39 9.54
CA THR A 25 17.33 -0.10 9.62
C THR A 25 17.65 0.73 10.87
N ILE A 26 16.85 1.75 11.16
CA ILE A 26 17.00 2.58 12.37
C ILE A 26 16.76 1.74 13.63
N LYS A 27 15.69 0.94 13.65
CA LYS A 27 15.32 0.13 14.82
C LYS A 27 16.31 -1.01 15.09
N SER A 28 16.82 -1.64 14.04
CA SER A 28 17.78 -2.74 14.17
C SER A 28 19.21 -2.25 14.34
N ARG A 29 19.48 -0.95 14.14
CA ARG A 29 20.83 -0.34 14.09
C ARG A 29 21.82 -1.08 13.17
N ARG A 30 21.29 -1.80 12.20
CA ARG A 30 21.99 -2.56 11.16
C ARG A 30 21.16 -2.51 9.89
N LEU A 31 21.80 -2.62 8.73
CA LEU A 31 21.10 -2.71 7.46
C LEU A 31 20.22 -3.96 7.47
N ALA A 32 18.92 -3.74 7.63
CA ALA A 32 17.92 -4.76 7.88
C ALA A 32 17.47 -5.44 6.57
N PHE A 33 18.43 -5.84 5.72
CA PHE A 33 18.16 -6.63 4.52
C PHE A 33 17.45 -7.94 4.85
N ASP A 34 17.75 -8.51 6.03
CA ASP A 34 17.13 -9.72 6.59
C ASP A 34 15.63 -9.58 6.88
N LEU A 35 15.13 -8.34 6.97
CA LEU A 35 13.73 -8.03 7.27
C LEU A 35 12.98 -7.45 6.05
N ILE A 36 13.60 -7.48 4.86
CA ILE A 36 12.91 -7.18 3.60
C ILE A 36 11.90 -8.30 3.37
N GLY A 37 10.62 -8.00 3.57
CA GLY A 37 9.52 -8.96 3.48
C GLY A 37 8.92 -9.39 4.81
N TYR A 38 9.47 -8.95 5.95
CA TYR A 38 8.86 -9.24 7.26
C TYR A 38 7.52 -8.51 7.41
N GLY A 39 6.51 -9.19 7.95
CA GLY A 39 5.13 -8.70 8.16
C GLY A 39 4.97 -7.59 9.20
N GLY A 40 5.98 -6.75 9.44
CA GLY A 40 5.88 -5.61 10.36
C GLY A 40 5.20 -4.37 9.77
N MET A 41 4.81 -3.41 10.61
CA MET A 41 4.39 -2.07 10.18
C MET A 41 5.55 -1.28 9.54
N PRO A 42 5.32 -0.47 8.50
CA PRO A 42 4.08 -0.29 7.74
C PRO A 42 3.82 -1.41 6.71
N SER A 43 2.54 -1.64 6.37
CA SER A 43 2.12 -2.67 5.40
C SER A 43 2.14 -2.18 3.96
N ASN A 44 2.94 -2.83 3.11
CA ASN A 44 2.94 -2.58 1.67
C ASN A 44 1.60 -2.98 1.02
N HIS A 45 1.00 -4.09 1.45
CA HIS A 45 -0.26 -4.57 0.88
C HIS A 45 -1.40 -3.58 1.15
N SER A 46 -1.53 -3.10 2.39
CA SER A 46 -2.55 -2.10 2.72
C SER A 46 -2.28 -0.75 2.05
N ALA A 47 -1.03 -0.33 1.91
CA ALA A 47 -0.68 0.94 1.27
C ALA A 47 -0.99 0.96 -0.24
N ILE A 48 -0.70 -0.13 -0.95
CA ILE A 48 -1.03 -0.29 -2.37
C ILE A 48 -2.54 -0.19 -2.58
N VAL A 49 -3.32 -0.94 -1.82
CA VAL A 49 -4.76 -1.01 -2.07
C VAL A 49 -5.48 0.24 -1.59
N SER A 50 -5.04 0.87 -0.49
CA SER A 50 -5.57 2.17 -0.06
C SER A 50 -5.25 3.29 -1.05
N SER A 51 -4.06 3.31 -1.65
CA SER A 51 -3.71 4.30 -2.68
C SER A 51 -4.47 4.09 -3.99
N ALA A 52 -4.70 2.83 -4.39
CA ALA A 52 -5.55 2.48 -5.53
C ALA A 52 -7.00 2.92 -5.29
N THR A 53 -7.53 2.69 -4.08
CA THR A 53 -8.86 3.15 -3.68
C THR A 53 -8.96 4.67 -3.74
N ALA A 54 -7.96 5.39 -3.20
CA ALA A 54 -7.95 6.84 -3.21
C ALA A 54 -7.98 7.41 -4.63
N ILE A 55 -7.17 6.89 -5.57
CA ILE A 55 -7.18 7.41 -6.94
C ILE A 55 -8.49 7.11 -7.67
N ILE A 56 -9.13 5.97 -7.42
CA ILE A 56 -10.45 5.64 -7.98
C ILE A 56 -11.50 6.62 -7.44
N THR A 57 -11.52 6.86 -6.13
CA THR A 57 -12.43 7.85 -5.52
C THR A 57 -12.20 9.26 -6.07
N PHE A 58 -10.94 9.67 -6.24
CA PHE A 58 -10.62 11.03 -6.72
C PHE A 58 -10.91 11.24 -8.20
N LYS A 59 -10.79 10.21 -9.04
CA LYS A 59 -10.94 10.33 -10.49
C LYS A 59 -12.31 9.93 -11.01
N GLU A 60 -12.86 8.83 -10.51
CA GLU A 60 -14.15 8.28 -10.96
C GLU A 60 -15.29 8.67 -10.01
N GLY A 61 -14.97 9.18 -8.81
CA GLY A 61 -15.97 9.55 -7.81
C GLY A 61 -16.58 8.36 -7.09
N LEU A 62 -17.55 8.65 -6.21
CA LEU A 62 -18.27 7.64 -5.41
C LEU A 62 -19.28 6.82 -6.23
N ASP A 63 -19.61 7.27 -7.44
CA ASP A 63 -20.62 6.64 -8.30
C ASP A 63 -20.05 5.47 -9.12
N SER A 64 -18.73 5.25 -9.08
CA SER A 64 -18.10 4.19 -9.86
C SER A 64 -18.23 2.81 -9.21
N PRO A 65 -18.61 1.76 -9.96
CA PRO A 65 -18.62 0.39 -9.45
C PRO A 65 -17.22 -0.12 -9.09
N ALA A 66 -16.17 0.46 -9.69
CA ALA A 66 -14.77 0.16 -9.37
C ALA A 66 -14.42 0.51 -7.92
N LEU A 67 -15.08 1.50 -7.32
CA LEU A 67 -14.85 1.88 -5.93
C LEU A 67 -15.23 0.77 -4.95
N VAL A 68 -16.34 0.05 -5.20
CA VAL A 68 -16.78 -1.05 -4.33
C VAL A 68 -15.74 -2.17 -4.29
N VAL A 69 -15.19 -2.51 -5.46
CA VAL A 69 -14.12 -3.53 -5.56
C VAL A 69 -12.85 -3.04 -4.86
N ALA A 70 -12.47 -1.78 -5.05
CA ALA A 70 -11.30 -1.20 -4.41
C ALA A 70 -11.43 -1.17 -2.87
N LEU A 71 -12.60 -0.76 -2.35
CA LEU A 71 -12.89 -0.78 -0.92
C LEU A 71 -12.84 -2.19 -0.35
N ALA A 72 -13.47 -3.17 -1.02
CA ALA A 72 -13.47 -4.56 -0.57
C ALA A 72 -12.03 -5.11 -0.49
N LEU A 73 -11.22 -4.86 -1.51
CA LEU A 73 -9.80 -5.24 -1.50
C LEU A 73 -9.03 -4.52 -0.40
N ALA A 74 -9.33 -3.23 -0.12
CA ALA A 74 -8.67 -2.47 0.93
C ALA A 74 -8.97 -3.06 2.31
N SER A 75 -10.23 -3.43 2.56
CA SER A 75 -10.69 -4.08 3.78
C SER A 75 -10.02 -5.44 3.99
N LEU A 76 -9.95 -6.28 2.95
CA LEU A 76 -9.27 -7.57 2.99
C LEU A 76 -7.76 -7.43 3.23
N SER A 77 -7.12 -6.47 2.57
CA SER A 77 -5.68 -6.22 2.73
C SER A 77 -5.34 -5.65 4.10
N CYS A 78 -6.28 -4.95 4.74
CA CYS A 78 -6.15 -4.51 6.14
C CYS A 78 -6.25 -5.70 7.10
N SER A 79 -7.22 -6.63 6.90
CA SER A 79 -7.40 -7.78 7.79
C SER A 79 -6.26 -8.82 7.69
N MET A 80 -5.60 -8.93 6.54
CA MET A 80 -4.44 -9.82 6.36
C MET A 80 -3.18 -9.34 7.13
N GLN A 81 -3.12 -8.07 7.54
CA GLN A 81 -1.97 -7.56 8.29
C GLN A 81 -2.08 -7.80 9.81
N THR A 82 -3.28 -8.13 10.30
CA THR A 82 -3.55 -8.36 11.74
C THR A 82 -3.42 -9.83 12.16
N ALA A 83 -3.06 -10.74 11.26
CA ALA A 83 -2.83 -12.15 11.52
C ALA A 83 -1.32 -12.46 11.55
#